data_AF-A0A4P6L3Z2-F1
#
_entry.id   AF-A0A4P6L3Z2-F1
#
_cell.length_a   1.000
_cell.length_b   1.000
_cell.length_c   1.000
_cell.angle_alpha   90.00
_cell.angle_beta   90.00
_cell.angle_gamma   90.00
#
_symmetry.space_group_name_H-M   'P 1'
#
loop_
_entity.id
_entity.type
_entity.pdbx_description
1 polymer ?
#
loop_
_entity_poly.entity_id
_entity_poly.type
_entity_poly.pdbx_seq_one_letter_code
_entity_poly.pdbx_strand_id
1 'polypeptide(L)'
;MTTSFLALAAASVLISTNVHAVSLAGRPTDDSVCDLTPMTNYRLSQKVFVPAGSSGVPEIYTRLALQFITSQCKNGQILLLHSDLGNSEDEQTFRAVTDELCSAAEVSRAATETVEYPHSFQVRCRLIKIQDAKQRLAAAERSKPLELMIKEGAPPNGHADSSEKPAGKEECGGKITFGSLLGLGGHCR
;
A
#
# COMPACT_ATOMS: atom_id res chain seq x y z
N MET A 1 28.03 53.23 -46.39
CA MET A 1 26.91 52.30 -46.10
C MET A 1 27.49 50.96 -45.73
N THR A 2 27.60 50.65 -44.44
CA THR A 2 28.02 49.34 -43.94
C THR A 2 27.19 49.05 -42.69
N THR A 3 26.14 48.25 -42.86
CA THR A 3 25.25 47.79 -41.80
C THR A 3 25.86 46.57 -41.11
N SER A 4 26.23 46.73 -39.84
CA SER A 4 26.51 45.61 -38.92
C SER A 4 25.20 45.02 -38.43
N PHE A 5 24.93 43.76 -38.74
CA PHE A 5 23.88 42.97 -38.09
C PHE A 5 24.52 42.11 -37.00
N LEU A 6 24.39 42.53 -35.74
CA LEU A 6 24.63 41.66 -34.59
C LEU A 6 23.42 40.73 -34.43
N ALA A 7 23.58 39.47 -34.78
CA ALA A 7 22.63 38.42 -34.47
C ALA A 7 22.81 38.00 -33.00
N LEU A 8 21.88 38.42 -32.14
CA LEU A 8 21.79 37.99 -30.76
C LEU A 8 21.14 36.58 -30.73
N ALA A 9 21.97 35.54 -30.73
CA ALA A 9 21.49 34.17 -30.54
C ALA A 9 21.15 33.96 -29.05
N ALA A 10 19.87 34.11 -28.71
CA ALA A 10 19.34 33.72 -27.41
C ALA A 10 19.37 32.19 -27.30
N ALA A 11 20.43 31.64 -26.70
CA ALA A 11 20.49 30.23 -26.34
C ALA A 11 19.52 29.97 -25.18
N SER A 12 18.31 29.51 -25.50
CA SER A 12 17.36 28.98 -24.53
C SER A 12 17.95 27.71 -23.92
N VAL A 13 18.62 27.83 -22.77
CA VAL A 13 18.98 26.70 -21.93
C VAL A 13 17.67 26.10 -21.39
N LEU A 14 17.11 25.13 -22.11
CA LEU A 14 16.08 24.26 -21.58
C LEU A 14 16.74 23.42 -20.49
N ILE A 15 16.54 23.83 -19.24
CA ILE A 15 16.81 23.00 -18.07
C ILE A 15 15.88 21.79 -18.22
N SER A 16 16.39 20.74 -18.82
CA SER A 16 15.71 19.45 -18.91
C SER A 16 15.68 18.89 -17.50
N THR A 17 14.63 19.20 -16.75
CA THR A 17 14.37 18.49 -15.51
C THR A 17 14.18 17.04 -15.91
N ASN A 18 15.07 16.14 -15.50
CA ASN A 18 14.86 14.71 -15.71
C ASN A 18 13.49 14.36 -15.12
N VAL A 19 12.52 14.10 -16.01
CA VAL A 19 11.22 13.60 -15.61
C VAL A 19 11.33 12.09 -15.71
N HIS A 20 11.31 11.45 -14.55
CA HIS A 20 11.42 10.01 -14.47
C HIS A 20 10.00 9.44 -14.50
N ALA A 21 9.78 8.46 -15.36
CA ALA A 21 8.61 7.60 -15.34
C ALA A 21 8.44 7.01 -13.93
N VAL A 22 7.25 7.15 -13.34
CA VAL A 22 6.99 6.62 -11.99
C VAL A 22 6.01 5.48 -12.05
N SER A 23 6.47 4.28 -11.70
CA SER A 23 5.61 3.11 -11.53
C SER A 23 5.95 2.37 -10.24
N LEU A 24 4.97 2.18 -9.36
CA LEU A 24 5.10 1.35 -8.15
C LEU A 24 5.44 -0.09 -8.49
N ALA A 25 4.88 -0.59 -9.60
CA ALA A 25 5.12 -1.92 -10.13
C ALA A 25 6.42 -2.04 -10.94
N GLY A 26 7.17 -0.94 -11.13
CA GLY A 26 8.36 -0.90 -11.98
C GLY A 26 8.06 -1.09 -13.47
N ARG A 27 6.83 -0.83 -13.90
CA ARG A 27 6.42 -0.95 -15.31
C ARG A 27 6.85 0.30 -16.10
N PRO A 28 7.14 0.17 -17.40
CA PRO A 28 7.33 1.32 -18.26
C PRO A 28 6.08 2.21 -18.24
N THR A 29 6.28 3.50 -17.97
CA THR A 29 5.26 4.54 -18.08
C THR A 29 5.90 5.79 -18.65
N ASP A 30 5.10 6.78 -19.02
CA ASP A 30 5.61 8.09 -19.37
C ASP A 30 5.75 8.99 -18.14
N ASP A 31 6.31 10.16 -18.38
CA ASP A 31 6.73 11.11 -17.38
C ASP A 31 5.56 11.96 -16.84
N SER A 32 4.39 11.84 -17.48
CA SER A 32 3.14 12.51 -17.11
C SER A 32 2.30 11.74 -16.09
N VAL A 33 2.69 10.50 -15.75
CA VAL A 33 1.91 9.60 -14.89
C VAL A 33 2.68 9.23 -13.62
N CYS A 34 1.98 9.25 -12.49
CA CYS A 34 2.38 8.66 -11.21
C CYS A 34 1.57 7.37 -11.03
N ASP A 35 2.11 6.26 -11.53
CA ASP A 35 1.37 5.00 -11.65
C ASP A 35 1.60 4.10 -10.42
N LEU A 36 0.56 3.91 -9.60
CA LEU A 36 0.60 2.95 -8.50
C LEU A 36 -0.15 1.64 -8.82
N THR A 37 -0.53 1.44 -10.09
CA THR A 37 -1.31 0.29 -10.54
C THR A 37 -0.43 -0.86 -11.03
N PRO A 38 -1.00 -2.07 -11.15
CA PRO A 38 -2.22 -2.55 -10.50
C PRO A 38 -1.96 -2.93 -9.03
N MET A 39 -3.02 -3.30 -8.30
CA MET A 39 -2.95 -3.80 -6.92
C MET A 39 -2.20 -2.86 -5.96
N THR A 40 -2.61 -1.60 -5.87
CA THR A 40 -1.84 -0.55 -5.18
C THR A 40 -1.49 -0.92 -3.74
N ASN A 41 -2.48 -1.23 -2.89
CA ASN A 41 -2.22 -1.53 -1.46
C ASN A 41 -1.42 -2.82 -1.27
N TYR A 42 -1.68 -3.84 -2.07
CA TYR A 42 -0.88 -5.08 -2.06
C TYR A 42 0.58 -4.82 -2.42
N ARG A 43 0.87 -3.97 -3.41
CA ARG A 43 2.26 -3.62 -3.76
C ARG A 43 2.94 -2.78 -2.69
N LEU A 44 2.19 -1.91 -2.01
CA LEU A 44 2.71 -1.17 -0.86
C LEU A 44 3.07 -2.13 0.28
N SER A 45 2.25 -3.16 0.53
CA SER A 45 2.53 -4.18 1.57
C SER A 45 3.75 -5.06 1.26
N GLN A 46 4.09 -5.23 -0.02
CA GLN A 46 5.33 -5.89 -0.43
C GLN A 46 6.59 -5.07 -0.16
N LYS A 47 6.47 -3.74 -0.08
CA LYS A 47 7.60 -2.84 0.23
C LYS A 47 7.79 -2.66 1.74
N VAL A 48 6.69 -2.58 2.49
CA VAL A 48 6.69 -2.49 3.94
C VAL A 48 5.70 -3.51 4.48
N PHE A 49 6.19 -4.46 5.26
CA PHE A 49 5.37 -5.52 5.81
C PHE A 49 4.36 -4.98 6.81
N VAL A 50 3.07 -5.17 6.52
CA VAL A 50 1.95 -4.90 7.43
C VAL A 50 1.33 -6.26 7.80
N PRO A 51 1.36 -6.67 9.08
CA PRO A 51 0.78 -7.94 9.50
C PRO A 51 -0.69 -8.09 9.10
N ALA A 52 -1.09 -9.30 8.72
CA ALA A 52 -2.50 -9.60 8.49
C ALA A 52 -3.29 -9.44 9.80
N GLY A 53 -4.48 -8.84 9.74
CA GLY A 53 -5.30 -8.57 10.92
C GLY A 53 -4.82 -7.39 11.76
N SER A 54 -3.86 -6.59 11.26
CA SER A 54 -3.55 -5.30 11.88
C SER A 54 -4.79 -4.41 11.96
N SER A 55 -4.86 -3.58 12.99
CA SER A 55 -5.83 -2.48 13.08
C SER A 55 -5.30 -1.22 12.36
N GLY A 56 -6.19 -0.33 11.93
CA GLY A 56 -5.80 0.93 11.29
C GLY A 56 -5.20 0.77 9.89
N VAL A 57 -5.46 -0.36 9.21
CA VAL A 57 -4.90 -0.71 7.90
C VAL A 57 -5.07 0.39 6.83
N PRO A 58 -6.25 1.04 6.68
CA PRO A 58 -6.40 2.11 5.69
C PRO A 58 -5.47 3.30 5.95
N GLU A 59 -5.24 3.68 7.21
CA GLU A 59 -4.34 4.79 7.56
C GLU A 59 -2.87 4.41 7.30
N ILE A 60 -2.48 3.18 7.63
CA ILE A 60 -1.14 2.64 7.34
C ILE A 60 -0.87 2.66 5.83
N TYR A 61 -1.79 2.16 5.00
CA TYR A 61 -1.61 2.19 3.55
C TYR A 61 -1.67 3.60 2.97
N THR A 62 -2.47 4.50 3.55
CA THR A 62 -2.47 5.91 3.17
C THR A 62 -1.10 6.53 3.40
N ARG A 63 -0.48 6.31 4.58
CA ARG A 63 0.89 6.76 4.88
C ARG A 63 1.91 6.21 3.90
N LEU A 64 1.87 4.90 3.62
CA LEU A 64 2.77 4.25 2.66
C LEU A 64 2.64 4.84 1.25
N ALA A 65 1.40 5.03 0.78
CA ALA A 65 1.13 5.64 -0.51
C ALA A 65 1.67 7.08 -0.57
N LEU A 66 1.42 7.89 0.47
CA LEU A 66 1.91 9.26 0.55
C LEU A 66 3.44 9.32 0.58
N GLN A 67 4.12 8.44 1.32
CA GLN A 67 5.59 8.34 1.32
C GLN A 67 6.12 8.04 -0.08
N PHE A 68 5.52 7.10 -0.80
CA PHE A 68 5.90 6.79 -2.18
C PHE A 68 5.65 7.97 -3.11
N ILE A 69 4.42 8.50 -3.14
CA ILE A 69 4.01 9.55 -4.08
C ILE A 69 4.81 10.82 -3.84
N THR A 70 5.00 11.22 -2.59
CA THR A 70 5.75 12.45 -2.29
C THR A 70 7.24 12.32 -2.58
N SER A 71 7.82 11.12 -2.50
CA SER A 71 9.24 10.91 -2.82
C SER A 71 9.49 10.77 -4.32
N GLN A 72 8.57 10.16 -5.07
CA GLN A 72 8.79 9.79 -6.48
C GLN A 72 8.05 10.68 -7.48
N CYS A 73 6.87 11.17 -7.14
CA CYS A 73 5.99 11.89 -8.06
C CYS A 73 6.12 13.41 -7.96
N LYS A 74 5.55 14.11 -8.94
CA LYS A 74 5.56 15.58 -9.09
C LYS A 74 4.15 16.11 -9.36
N ASN A 75 3.91 17.36 -8.94
CA ASN A 75 2.67 18.06 -9.30
C ASN A 75 2.53 18.14 -10.83
N GLY A 76 1.30 18.06 -11.32
CA GLY A 76 0.95 18.03 -12.73
C GLY A 76 0.76 16.62 -13.29
N GLN A 77 1.40 15.60 -12.68
CA GLN A 77 1.24 14.20 -13.08
C GLN A 77 -0.17 13.68 -12.77
N ILE A 78 -0.62 12.69 -13.55
CA ILE A 78 -1.84 11.93 -13.30
C ILE A 78 -1.52 10.79 -12.33
N LEU A 79 -2.11 10.82 -11.14
CA LEU A 79 -2.08 9.72 -10.18
C LEU A 79 -3.06 8.64 -10.62
N LEU A 80 -2.60 7.39 -10.62
CA LEU A 80 -3.43 6.20 -10.85
C LEU A 80 -3.35 5.26 -9.64
N LEU A 81 -4.48 4.97 -9.01
CA LEU A 81 -4.64 4.01 -7.93
C LEU A 81 -5.60 2.92 -8.40
N HIS A 82 -5.32 1.65 -8.10
CA HIS A 82 -6.13 0.53 -8.60
C HIS A 82 -6.35 -0.54 -7.54
N SER A 83 -7.62 -0.92 -7.39
CA SER A 83 -8.09 -2.02 -6.56
C SER A 83 -8.60 -3.12 -7.46
N ASP A 84 -7.95 -4.27 -7.44
CA ASP A 84 -8.39 -5.45 -8.19
C ASP A 84 -9.55 -6.17 -7.48
N LEU A 85 -9.59 -6.13 -6.15
CA LEU A 85 -10.60 -6.85 -5.37
C LEU A 85 -11.84 -6.01 -5.04
N GLY A 86 -11.79 -4.69 -5.25
CA GLY A 86 -12.93 -3.81 -4.98
C GLY A 86 -13.31 -3.71 -3.50
N ASN A 87 -12.38 -3.96 -2.58
CA ASN A 87 -12.67 -4.01 -1.16
C ASN A 87 -12.77 -2.60 -0.54
N SER A 88 -13.42 -2.51 0.63
CA SER A 88 -13.63 -1.23 1.32
C SER A 88 -12.35 -0.61 1.87
N GLU A 89 -11.31 -1.41 2.13
CA GLU A 89 -10.02 -0.92 2.62
C GLU A 89 -9.30 -0.09 1.55
N ASP A 90 -9.28 -0.58 0.31
CA ASP A 90 -8.76 0.14 -0.85
C ASP A 90 -9.57 1.42 -1.10
N GLU A 91 -10.89 1.37 -0.99
CA GLU A 91 -11.74 2.55 -1.16
C GLU A 91 -11.43 3.65 -0.12
N GLN A 92 -11.33 3.28 1.16
CA GLN A 92 -10.99 4.21 2.24
C GLN A 92 -9.58 4.79 2.05
N THR A 93 -8.62 3.93 1.71
CA THR A 93 -7.23 4.35 1.46
C THR A 93 -7.16 5.31 0.29
N PHE A 94 -7.78 4.99 -0.85
CA PHE A 94 -7.67 5.80 -2.05
C PHE A 94 -8.35 7.15 -1.87
N ARG A 95 -9.51 7.19 -1.18
CA ARG A 95 -10.15 8.45 -0.80
C ARG A 95 -9.19 9.32 0.00
N ALA A 96 -8.62 8.80 1.08
CA ALA A 96 -7.70 9.56 1.94
C ALA A 96 -6.45 10.05 1.17
N VAL A 97 -5.87 9.21 0.31
CA VAL A 97 -4.75 9.58 -0.56
C VAL A 97 -5.14 10.73 -1.51
N THR A 98 -6.32 10.64 -2.15
CA THR A 98 -6.76 11.69 -3.08
C THR A 98 -7.14 12.99 -2.38
N ASP A 99 -7.69 12.94 -1.17
CA ASP A 99 -8.01 14.14 -0.37
C ASP A 99 -6.74 14.94 -0.05
N GLU A 100 -5.64 14.23 0.23
CA GLU A 100 -4.33 14.82 0.51
C GLU A 100 -3.66 15.43 -0.72
N LEU A 101 -3.81 14.82 -1.90
CA LEU A 101 -2.99 15.10 -3.08
C LEU A 101 -3.69 15.83 -4.22
N CYS A 102 -5.01 15.72 -4.31
CA CYS A 102 -5.80 16.09 -5.49
C CYS A 102 -6.93 17.07 -5.17
N SER A 103 -7.38 17.83 -6.18
CA SER A 103 -8.63 18.58 -6.06
C SER A 103 -9.80 17.60 -6.08
N ALA A 104 -10.75 17.73 -5.15
CA ALA A 104 -11.92 16.85 -5.08
C ALA A 104 -12.74 16.84 -6.39
N ALA A 105 -12.76 17.97 -7.11
CA ALA A 105 -13.45 18.10 -8.40
C ALA A 105 -12.79 17.31 -9.55
N GLU A 106 -11.51 16.94 -9.40
CA GLU A 106 -10.74 16.22 -10.42
C GLU A 106 -10.56 14.73 -10.09
N VAL A 107 -11.09 14.28 -8.94
CA VAL A 107 -11.08 12.86 -8.59
C VAL A 107 -12.13 12.13 -9.41
N SER A 108 -11.66 11.18 -10.20
CA SER A 108 -12.49 10.30 -11.02
C SER A 108 -12.31 8.86 -10.55
N ARG A 109 -13.43 8.13 -10.45
CA ARG A 109 -13.46 6.69 -10.18
C ARG A 109 -14.10 5.99 -11.36
N ALA A 110 -13.46 4.95 -11.87
CA ALA A 110 -13.97 4.13 -12.96
C ALA A 110 -13.93 2.66 -12.56
N ALA A 111 -14.99 1.92 -12.91
CA ALA A 111 -15.00 0.46 -12.79
C ALA A 111 -14.03 -0.14 -13.84
N THR A 112 -13.27 -1.15 -13.46
CA THR A 112 -12.30 -1.86 -14.33
C THR A 112 -12.59 -3.35 -14.38
N GLU A 113 -13.86 -3.72 -14.19
CA GLU A 113 -14.33 -5.07 -13.95
C GLU A 113 -13.89 -6.05 -15.05
N THR A 114 -13.50 -7.24 -14.62
CA THR A 114 -13.25 -8.39 -15.49
C THR A 114 -14.02 -9.59 -14.97
N VAL A 115 -14.03 -10.69 -15.73
CA VAL A 115 -14.64 -11.96 -15.27
C VAL A 115 -13.97 -12.45 -13.97
N GLU A 116 -12.66 -12.24 -13.83
CA GLU A 116 -11.89 -12.66 -12.64
C GLU A 116 -11.98 -11.63 -11.50
N TYR A 117 -12.15 -10.35 -11.82
CA TYR A 117 -12.19 -9.24 -10.87
C TYR A 117 -13.44 -8.37 -11.07
N PRO A 118 -14.63 -8.87 -10.68
CA PRO A 118 -15.92 -8.25 -10.98
C PRO A 118 -16.21 -6.97 -10.19
N HIS A 119 -15.35 -6.60 -9.25
CA HIS A 119 -15.51 -5.40 -8.41
C HIS A 119 -14.32 -4.45 -8.52
N SER A 120 -13.38 -4.73 -9.43
CA SER A 120 -12.19 -3.90 -9.55
C SER A 120 -12.53 -2.48 -10.00
N PHE A 121 -11.75 -1.52 -9.51
CA PHE A 121 -11.91 -0.13 -9.85
C PHE A 121 -10.59 0.62 -9.82
N GLN A 122 -10.55 1.71 -10.57
CA GLN A 122 -9.43 2.64 -10.62
C GLN A 122 -9.87 4.03 -10.15
N VAL A 123 -9.01 4.68 -9.38
CA VAL A 123 -9.12 6.09 -9.03
C VAL A 123 -8.03 6.87 -9.73
N ARG A 124 -8.39 8.00 -10.32
CA ARG A 124 -7.51 8.87 -11.07
C ARG A 124 -7.74 10.34 -10.69
N CYS A 125 -6.65 11.08 -10.51
CA CYS A 125 -6.69 12.54 -10.35
C CYS A 125 -5.36 13.18 -10.73
N ARG A 126 -5.36 14.50 -10.97
CA ARG A 126 -4.12 15.26 -11.16
C ARG A 126 -3.53 15.65 -9.80
N LEU A 127 -2.24 15.40 -9.65
CA LEU A 127 -1.47 15.78 -8.46
C LEU A 127 -1.27 17.29 -8.43
N ILE A 128 -1.80 17.95 -7.40
CA ILE A 128 -1.66 19.40 -7.22
C ILE A 128 -1.17 19.81 -5.82
N LYS A 129 -1.25 18.91 -4.84
CA LYS A 129 -0.95 19.19 -3.43
C LYS A 129 0.28 18.43 -2.88
N ILE A 130 1.23 17.99 -3.71
CA ILE A 130 2.38 17.20 -3.24
C ILE A 130 3.19 17.90 -2.15
N GLN A 131 3.44 19.22 -2.26
CA GLN A 131 4.24 19.92 -1.25
C GLN A 131 3.52 20.03 0.09
N ASP A 132 2.22 20.29 0.08
CA ASP A 132 1.41 20.32 1.29
C ASP A 132 1.35 18.92 1.94
N ALA A 133 1.15 17.88 1.12
CA ALA A 133 1.16 16.50 1.56
C ALA A 133 2.50 16.10 2.17
N LYS A 134 3.64 16.58 1.63
CA LYS A 134 4.97 16.38 2.24
C LYS A 134 5.06 16.96 3.64
N GLN A 135 4.58 18.19 3.82
CA GLN A 135 4.63 18.86 5.11
C GLN A 135 3.72 18.16 6.13
N ARG A 136 2.50 17.81 5.73
CA ARG A 136 1.56 17.07 6.57
C ARG A 136 2.09 15.68 6.92
N LEU A 137 2.64 14.95 5.95
CA LEU A 137 3.27 13.65 6.18
C LEU A 137 4.44 13.78 7.17
N ALA A 138 5.33 14.76 6.99
CA ALA A 138 6.44 14.98 7.92
C ALA A 138 5.96 15.33 9.34
N ALA A 139 4.91 16.14 9.49
CA ALA A 139 4.31 16.42 10.79
C ALA A 139 3.68 15.16 11.41
N ALA A 140 3.00 14.37 10.60
CA ALA A 140 2.36 13.14 11.01
C ALA A 140 3.39 12.08 11.45
N GLU A 141 4.53 11.96 10.77
CA GLU A 141 5.64 11.07 11.16
C GLU A 141 6.30 11.49 12.47
N ARG A 142 6.44 12.81 12.72
CA ARG A 142 6.94 13.29 14.02
C ARG A 142 5.96 12.99 15.16
N SER A 143 4.67 13.05 14.90
CA SER A 143 3.64 12.78 15.91
C SER A 143 3.51 11.29 16.21
N LYS A 144 3.46 10.46 15.16
CA LYS A 144 3.39 9.00 15.27
C LYS A 144 4.09 8.40 14.05
N PRO A 145 5.28 7.81 14.23
CA PRO A 145 5.99 7.15 13.16
C PRO A 145 5.20 5.97 12.60
N LEU A 146 5.24 5.76 11.29
CA LEU A 146 4.55 4.67 10.62
C LEU A 146 4.93 3.30 11.19
N GLU A 147 6.21 3.07 11.49
CA GLU A 147 6.70 1.81 12.07
C GLU A 147 6.04 1.53 13.43
N LEU A 148 5.82 2.59 14.22
CA LEU A 148 5.12 2.47 15.50
C LEU A 148 3.64 2.18 15.29
N MET A 149 2.99 2.78 14.28
CA MET A 149 1.60 2.46 13.92
C MET A 149 1.44 0.99 13.55
N ILE A 150 2.34 0.46 12.73
CA ILE A 150 2.32 -0.95 12.32
C ILE A 150 2.53 -1.86 13.53
N LYS A 151 3.50 -1.53 14.40
CA LYS A 151 3.80 -2.32 15.60
C LYS A 151 2.65 -2.36 16.60
N GLU A 152 2.05 -1.21 16.90
CA GLU A 152 0.93 -1.11 17.84
C GLU A 152 -0.36 -1.68 17.26
N GLY A 153 -0.54 -1.57 15.94
CA GLY A 153 -1.71 -2.08 15.24
C GLY A 153 -1.65 -3.59 14.99
N ALA A 154 -0.47 -4.22 15.08
CA ALA A 154 -0.30 -5.64 14.87
C ALA A 154 -1.23 -6.46 15.78
N PRO A 155 -1.84 -7.55 15.27
CA PRO A 155 -2.63 -8.42 16.12
C PRO A 155 -1.75 -8.91 17.27
N PRO A 156 -2.30 -9.07 18.48
CA PRO A 156 -1.57 -9.74 19.56
C PRO A 156 -1.08 -11.06 18.98
N ASN A 157 0.22 -11.34 19.13
CA ASN A 157 0.81 -12.57 18.62
C ASN A 157 -0.14 -13.70 18.98
N GLY A 158 -0.80 -14.25 17.97
CA GLY A 158 -1.28 -15.61 18.00
C GLY A 158 -0.04 -16.47 18.07
N HIS A 159 0.67 -16.45 19.21
CA HIS A 159 0.95 -17.72 19.81
C HIS A 159 -0.42 -18.41 19.77
N ALA A 160 -0.53 -19.36 18.86
CA ALA A 160 -0.86 -20.69 19.33
C ALA A 160 0.08 -20.94 20.51
N ASP A 161 -0.26 -20.36 21.66
CA ASP A 161 -0.18 -21.07 22.89
C ASP A 161 -0.98 -22.31 22.53
N SER A 162 -0.25 -23.36 22.19
CA SER A 162 -0.51 -24.65 22.75
C SER A 162 -0.48 -24.54 24.28
N SER A 163 -1.25 -23.63 24.87
CA SER A 163 -2.01 -23.89 26.05
C SER A 163 -3.16 -24.76 25.55
N GLU A 164 -2.80 -26.00 25.19
CA GLU A 164 -3.51 -27.10 25.81
C GLU A 164 -3.66 -26.68 27.28
N LYS A 165 -4.85 -26.18 27.63
CA LYS A 165 -5.36 -26.50 28.96
C LYS A 165 -5.02 -27.97 29.13
N PRO A 166 -4.22 -28.39 30.12
CA PRO A 166 -4.28 -29.78 30.51
C PRO A 166 -5.71 -29.98 30.97
N ALA A 167 -6.55 -30.46 30.05
CA ALA A 167 -7.79 -31.12 30.41
C ALA A 167 -7.39 -32.09 31.52
N GLY A 168 -8.08 -31.96 32.65
CA GLY A 168 -7.76 -32.68 33.87
C GLY A 168 -7.38 -34.12 33.53
N LYS A 169 -6.22 -34.55 34.04
CA LYS A 169 -5.81 -35.95 34.00
C LYS A 169 -6.89 -36.75 34.72
N GLU A 170 -7.85 -37.30 33.99
CA GLU A 170 -8.48 -38.53 34.40
C GLU A 170 -7.44 -39.63 34.21
N GLU A 171 -7.03 -40.20 35.35
CA GLU A 171 -6.07 -41.28 35.42
C GLU A 171 -6.59 -42.48 34.61
N CYS A 172 -6.05 -42.71 33.42
CA CYS A 172 -5.99 -44.06 32.86
C CYS A 172 -4.96 -44.87 33.66
N GLY A 173 -5.37 -45.28 34.87
CA GLY A 173 -4.60 -46.17 35.70
C GLY A 173 -4.50 -47.54 35.05
N GLY A 174 -3.29 -47.93 34.64
CA GLY A 174 -2.96 -49.35 34.44
C GLY A 174 -2.08 -49.66 33.24
N LYS A 175 -0.77 -49.77 33.50
CA LYS A 175 0.19 -50.67 32.85
C LYS A 175 0.14 -50.73 31.32
N ILE A 176 1.02 -49.95 30.69
CA ILE A 176 1.42 -50.11 29.30
C ILE A 176 2.03 -51.51 29.13
N THR A 177 1.26 -52.43 28.54
CA THR A 177 1.73 -53.76 28.20
C THR A 177 2.06 -53.77 26.70
N PHE A 178 3.18 -54.40 26.34
CA PHE A 178 3.84 -54.41 25.03
C PHE A 178 2.98 -54.90 23.83
N GLY A 179 1.69 -55.18 24.05
CA GLY A 179 0.73 -55.62 23.03
C GLY A 179 -0.03 -54.52 22.27
N SER A 180 0.14 -53.23 22.60
CA SER A 180 -0.61 -52.14 21.94
C SER A 180 -0.01 -51.65 20.60
N LEU A 181 1.07 -52.28 20.13
CA LEU A 181 1.78 -51.91 18.89
C LEU A 181 1.23 -52.60 17.63
N LEU A 182 0.26 -53.50 17.75
CA LEU A 182 -0.40 -54.14 16.60
C LEU A 182 -1.86 -53.69 16.57
N GLY A 183 -2.10 -52.66 15.75
CA GLY A 183 -3.33 -51.87 15.73
C GLY A 183 -4.61 -52.69 15.73
N LEU A 184 -5.46 -52.43 16.73
CA LEU A 184 -6.90 -52.69 16.74
C LEU A 184 -7.50 -52.01 17.97
N GLY A 185 -8.03 -50.80 17.75
CA GLY A 185 -9.27 -50.28 18.36
C GLY A 185 -9.35 -50.02 19.86
N GLY A 186 -9.85 -48.82 20.21
CA GLY A 186 -10.64 -48.64 21.42
C GLY A 186 -10.60 -47.24 22.00
N HIS A 187 -11.62 -46.44 21.69
CA HIS A 187 -11.95 -45.12 22.24
C HIS A 187 -11.67 -44.96 23.75
N CYS A 188 -10.89 -43.94 24.11
CA CYS A 188 -11.16 -43.17 25.33
C CYS A 188 -12.22 -42.12 24.96
N ARG A 189 -13.23 -41.99 25.80
CA ARG A 189 -14.32 -41.02 25.62
C ARG A 189 -13.94 -39.68 26.21
#